data_AF-A0A353ZSK7-F1
#
_entry.id   AF-A0A353ZSK7-F1
#
_cell.length_a   1.000
_cell.length_b   1.000
_cell.length_c   1.000
_cell.angle_alpha   90.00
_cell.angle_beta   90.00
_cell.angle_gamma   90.00
#
_symmetry.space_group_name_H-M   'P 1'
#
loop_
_entity.id
_entity.type
_entity.pdbx_description
1 polymer ?
#
loop_
_entity_poly.entity_id
_entity_poly.type
_entity_poly.pdbx_seq_one_letter_code
_entity_poly.pdbx_strand_id
1 'polypeptide(L)'
;AVWGSIDDWQPPLSFHASWHPGTTAIWSTELRVAFRAVEAGTELRLFHNGWEGAEDPAATRAAYAVGWPTVLDRFVRFMGGAAQD
;
A
#
# COMPACT_ATOMS: atom_id res chain seq x y z
N ALA A 1 8.21 6.50 14.31
CA ALA A 1 8.29 7.60 13.34
C ALA A 1 6.99 7.62 12.52
N VAL A 2 6.60 8.78 11.99
CA VAL A 2 5.44 8.93 11.09
C VAL A 2 5.77 8.32 9.74
N TRP A 3 4.85 7.54 9.15
CA TRP A 3 5.05 6.86 7.85
C TRP A 3 4.44 7.60 6.67
N GLY A 4 3.59 8.58 6.93
CA GLY A 4 2.81 9.24 5.91
C GLY A 4 1.67 10.05 6.52
N SER A 5 0.86 10.66 5.67
CA SER A 5 -0.38 11.34 6.03
C SER A 5 -1.46 11.02 5.01
N ILE A 6 -2.69 10.82 5.48
CA ILE A 6 -3.85 10.62 4.64
C ILE A 6 -4.34 11.98 4.17
N ASP A 7 -4.47 12.15 2.85
CA ASP A 7 -4.91 13.40 2.21
C ASP A 7 -6.26 13.26 1.48
N ASP A 8 -6.68 12.04 1.15
CA ASP A 8 -8.01 11.70 0.65
C ASP A 8 -8.54 10.42 1.33
N TRP A 9 -9.77 10.50 1.83
CA TRP A 9 -10.40 9.46 2.63
C TRP A 9 -11.87 9.33 2.23
N GLN A 10 -12.23 8.18 1.65
CA GLN A 10 -13.56 7.91 1.10
C GLN A 10 -14.14 6.62 1.70
N PRO A 11 -14.73 6.62 2.90
CA PRO A 11 -15.23 5.40 3.52
C PRO A 11 -16.48 4.83 2.84
N PRO A 12 -16.60 3.50 2.71
CA PRO A 12 -15.61 2.45 3.03
C PRO A 12 -14.70 2.07 1.85
N LEU A 13 -14.61 2.93 0.84
CA LEU A 13 -14.16 2.61 -0.52
C LEU A 13 -12.65 2.74 -0.73
N SER A 14 -12.01 3.79 -0.22
CA SER A 14 -10.57 4.01 -0.47
C SER A 14 -9.94 5.04 0.45
N PHE A 15 -8.61 5.02 0.49
CA PHE A 15 -7.81 6.15 0.95
C PHE A 15 -6.59 6.36 0.04
N HIS A 16 -6.08 7.59 0.06
CA HIS A 16 -4.78 7.98 -0.48
C HIS A 16 -3.92 8.52 0.67
N ALA A 17 -2.63 8.26 0.61
CA ALA A 17 -1.68 8.75 1.59
C ALA A 17 -0.30 8.93 0.97
N SER A 18 0.41 9.94 1.46
CA SER A 18 1.86 9.99 1.29
C SER A 18 2.49 8.80 2.03
N TRP A 19 3.64 8.35 1.53
CA TRP A 19 4.27 7.12 2.00
C TRP A 19 5.79 7.28 2.04
N HIS A 20 6.33 7.28 3.25
CA HIS A 20 7.75 7.40 3.58
C HIS A 20 8.17 6.58 4.83
N PRO A 21 7.80 5.28 4.98
CA PRO A 21 8.30 4.47 6.09
C PRO A 21 9.81 4.34 6.08
N GLY A 22 10.44 4.57 7.24
CA GLY A 22 11.90 4.47 7.38
C GLY A 22 12.68 5.62 6.75
N THR A 23 12.01 6.61 6.15
CA THR A 23 12.62 7.79 5.54
C THR A 23 11.97 9.07 6.08
N THR A 24 12.15 10.19 5.38
CA THR A 24 11.56 11.50 5.73
C THR A 24 10.52 11.91 4.70
N ALA A 25 9.65 12.86 5.04
CA ALA A 25 8.64 13.37 4.11
C ALA A 25 9.22 14.01 2.83
N ILE A 26 10.50 14.42 2.84
CA ILE A 26 11.22 14.89 1.63
C ILE A 26 11.30 13.76 0.58
N TRP A 27 11.45 12.52 1.04
CA TRP A 27 11.55 11.33 0.20
C TRP A 27 10.29 10.50 0.32
N SER A 28 9.19 11.01 -0.27
CA SER A 28 7.87 10.39 -0.20
C SER A 28 7.39 9.90 -1.56
N THR A 29 6.61 8.82 -1.48
CA THR A 29 5.90 8.16 -2.57
C THR A 29 4.41 8.21 -2.26
N GLU A 30 3.57 7.71 -3.17
CA GLU A 30 2.11 7.78 -3.01
C GLU A 30 1.49 6.39 -2.93
N LEU A 31 0.64 6.18 -1.92
CA LEU A 31 -0.08 4.93 -1.70
C LEU A 31 -1.59 5.16 -1.82
N ARG A 32 -2.24 4.40 -2.70
CA ARG A 32 -3.70 4.29 -2.75
C ARG A 32 -4.13 2.86 -2.45
N VAL A 33 -5.10 2.71 -1.56
CA VAL A 33 -5.76 1.43 -1.30
C VAL A 33 -7.25 1.60 -1.58
N ALA A 34 -7.78 0.70 -2.40
CA ALA A 34 -9.20 0.66 -2.75
C ALA A 34 -9.80 -0.69 -2.36
N PHE A 35 -11.02 -0.65 -1.86
CA PHE A 35 -11.78 -1.79 -1.39
C PHE A 35 -13.05 -1.94 -2.23
N ARG A 36 -13.39 -3.19 -2.57
CA ARG A 36 -14.64 -3.51 -3.26
C ARG A 36 -15.23 -4.77 -2.65
N ALA A 37 -16.51 -4.72 -2.29
CA ALA A 37 -17.23 -5.93 -1.91
C ALA A 37 -17.37 -6.87 -3.11
N VAL A 38 -17.07 -8.15 -2.90
CA VAL A 38 -17.24 -9.25 -3.85
C VAL A 38 -18.00 -10.38 -3.16
N GLU A 39 -18.52 -11.36 -3.91
CA GLU A 39 -19.33 -12.45 -3.35
C GLU A 39 -18.63 -13.17 -2.18
N ALA A 40 -17.33 -13.42 -2.31
CA ALA A 40 -16.52 -14.12 -1.31
C ALA A 40 -15.74 -13.19 -0.34
N GLY A 41 -16.16 -11.93 -0.17
CA GLY A 41 -15.56 -11.00 0.80
C GLY A 41 -15.21 -9.63 0.21
N THR A 42 -13.97 -9.18 0.43
CA THR A 42 -13.50 -7.87 -0.03
C THR A 42 -12.27 -8.02 -0.89
N GLU A 43 -12.34 -7.51 -2.11
CA GLU A 43 -11.17 -7.30 -2.95
C GLU A 43 -10.44 -6.04 -2.49
N LEU A 44 -9.13 -6.15 -2.26
CA LEU A 44 -8.23 -5.04 -1.97
C LEU A 44 -7.32 -4.81 -3.17
N ARG A 45 -7.30 -3.58 -3.68
CA ARG A 45 -6.34 -3.15 -4.71
C ARG A 45 -5.42 -2.10 -4.14
N LEU A 46 -4.12 -2.38 -4.18
CA LEU A 46 -3.06 -1.48 -3.76
C LEU A 46 -2.36 -0.91 -4.98
N PHE A 47 -2.21 0.41 -5.01
CA PHE A 47 -1.44 1.13 -6.01
C PHE A 47 -0.35 1.92 -5.29
N HIS A 48 0.90 1.70 -5.68
CA HIS A 48 2.04 2.43 -5.16
C HIS A 48 2.72 3.13 -6.34
N ASN A 49 2.71 4.46 -6.34
CA ASN A 49 3.17 5.33 -7.42
C ASN A 49 4.12 6.41 -6.87
N GLY A 50 4.49 7.39 -7.70
CA GLY A 50 5.32 8.53 -7.27
C GLY A 50 6.76 8.13 -6.95
N TRP A 51 7.27 7.08 -7.59
CA TRP A 51 8.59 6.52 -7.31
C TRP A 51 9.73 7.53 -7.45
N GLU A 52 9.57 8.51 -8.33
CA GLU A 52 10.48 9.64 -8.54
C GLU A 52 10.69 10.51 -7.29
N GLY A 53 9.77 10.46 -6.33
CA GLY A 53 9.90 11.14 -5.04
C GLY A 53 10.75 10.39 -4.01
N ALA A 54 11.14 9.14 -4.29
CA ALA A 54 12.05 8.39 -3.42
C ALA A 54 13.52 8.83 -3.60
N GLU A 55 14.33 8.62 -2.56
CA GLU A 55 15.78 8.88 -2.61
C GLU A 55 16.50 8.04 -3.67
N ASP A 56 16.09 6.78 -3.83
CA ASP A 56 16.48 5.90 -4.95
C ASP A 56 15.21 5.28 -5.58
N PRO A 57 14.65 5.92 -6.64
CA PRO A 57 13.41 5.48 -7.26
C PRO A 57 13.42 4.02 -7.74
N ALA A 58 14.53 3.55 -8.29
CA ALA A 58 14.63 2.22 -8.87
C ALA A 58 14.70 1.15 -7.78
N ALA A 59 15.56 1.36 -6.77
CA ALA A 59 15.69 0.43 -5.66
C ALA A 59 14.41 0.39 -4.81
N THR A 60 13.81 1.55 -4.50
CA THR A 60 12.56 1.63 -3.73
C THR A 60 11.43 0.89 -4.45
N ARG A 61 11.25 1.11 -5.76
CA ARG A 61 10.24 0.39 -6.55
C ARG A 61 10.45 -1.11 -6.54
N ALA A 62 11.69 -1.58 -6.74
CA ALA A 62 12.01 -3.00 -6.73
C ALA A 62 11.72 -3.64 -5.35
N ALA A 63 12.07 -2.95 -4.27
CA ALA A 63 11.81 -3.42 -2.91
C ALA A 63 10.31 -3.57 -2.63
N TYR A 64 9.48 -2.59 -3.00
CA TYR A 64 8.03 -2.66 -2.79
C TYR A 64 7.32 -3.66 -3.72
N ALA A 65 7.85 -3.89 -4.93
CA ALA A 65 7.33 -4.93 -5.82
C ALA A 65 7.42 -6.33 -5.18
N VAL A 66 8.46 -6.58 -4.38
CA VAL A 66 8.63 -7.83 -3.60
C VAL A 66 7.92 -7.75 -2.24
N GLY A 67 7.95 -6.59 -1.60
CA GLY A 67 7.45 -6.40 -0.24
C GLY A 67 5.92 -6.45 -0.12
N TRP A 68 5.20 -5.85 -1.08
CA TRP A 68 3.74 -5.79 -0.99
C TRP A 68 3.05 -7.16 -0.99
N PRO A 69 3.39 -8.11 -1.89
CA PRO A 69 2.85 -9.47 -1.80
C PRO A 69 3.03 -10.09 -0.42
N THR A 70 4.23 -9.99 0.16
CA THR A 70 4.52 -10.54 1.50
C THR A 70 3.66 -9.92 2.59
N VAL A 71 3.43 -8.61 2.55
CA VAL A 71 2.58 -7.91 3.52
C VAL A 71 1.12 -8.31 3.36
N LEU A 72 0.62 -8.35 2.12
CA LEU A 72 -0.77 -8.70 1.83
C LEU A 72 -1.07 -10.16 2.16
N ASP A 73 -0.18 -11.10 1.87
CA ASP A 73 -0.34 -12.52 2.24
C ASP A 73 -0.45 -12.70 3.76
N ARG A 74 0.40 -11.99 4.52
CA ARG A 74 0.34 -12.01 5.98
C ARG A 74 -0.97 -11.41 6.50
N PHE A 75 -1.44 -10.33 5.89
CA PHE A 75 -2.72 -9.71 6.25
C PHE A 75 -3.90 -10.65 5.95
N VAL A 76 -3.96 -11.24 4.77
CA VAL A 76 -5.00 -12.21 4.38
C VAL A 76 -5.03 -13.39 5.35
N ARG A 77 -3.86 -13.99 5.64
CA ARG A 77 -3.74 -15.07 6.62
C ARG A 77 -4.23 -14.65 8.00
N PHE A 78 -3.84 -13.45 8.46
CA PHE A 78 -4.26 -12.92 9.76
C PHE A 78 -5.78 -12.75 9.85
N MET A 79 -6.41 -12.31 8.77
CA MET A 79 -7.87 -12.13 8.67
C MET A 79 -8.64 -13.45 8.42
N GLY A 80 -7.94 -14.58 8.28
CA GLY A 80 -8.56 -15.88 7.99
C GLY A 80 -9.02 -16.05 6.55
N GLY A 81 -8.55 -15.21 5.62
CA GLY A 81 -8.82 -15.34 4.20
C GLY A 81 -8.04 -16.49 3.56
N ALA A 82 -8.53 -17.01 2.44
CA ALA A 82 -7.79 -17.96 1.63
C ALA A 82 -6.58 -17.26 0.99
N ALA A 83 -5.40 -17.90 1.03
CA ALA A 83 -4.24 -17.42 0.29
C ALA A 83 -4.57 -17.39 -1.21
N GLN A 84 -4.06 -16.41 -1.94
CA GLN A 84 -4.16 -16.38 -3.40
C GLN A 84 -3.14 -17.39 -3.95
N ASP A 85 -3.60 -18.34 -4.77
CA ASP A 85 -2.75 -19.32 -5.47
C ASP A 85 -1.83 -18.66 -6.52
#